data_AF-A0A7S0RF91-F1
#
_entry.id   AF-A0A7S0RF91-F1
#
_cell.length_a   1.000
_cell.length_b   1.000
_cell.length_c   1.000
_cell.angle_alpha   90.00
_cell.angle_beta   90.00
_cell.angle_gamma   90.00
#
_symmetry.space_group_name_H-M   'P 1'
#
loop_
_entity.id
_entity.type
_entity.pdbx_description
1 polymer ?
#
loop_
_entity_poly.entity_id
_entity_poly.type
_entity_poly.pdbx_seq_one_letter_code
_entity_poly.pdbx_strand_id
1 'polypeptide(L)'
;NFAGKLATDPHPQVRLAWLRCVGDWMLALRERVDHEPRLMPYALSALDDEAPLVAGEAVALLEQLGEAYEKEHAKDVAEVVYYLPEEAHGVGWGQVLEAGKAAASSSSKALALPAPSADLSSSVRAASFVYAGALLAQQGQA
;
A
#
# COMPACT_ATOMS: atom_id res chain seq x y z
N ASN A 1 19.56 1.38 -9.78
CA ASN A 1 18.86 0.32 -9.02
C ASN A 1 17.47 0.13 -9.62
N PHE A 2 17.04 -1.11 -9.92
CA PHE A 2 15.71 -1.39 -10.48
C PHE A 2 14.57 -1.10 -9.48
N ALA A 3 14.76 -1.42 -8.20
CA ALA A 3 13.75 -1.18 -7.16
C ALA A 3 13.42 0.32 -7.00
N GLY A 4 14.46 1.17 -7.01
CA GLY A 4 14.27 2.62 -6.98
C GLY A 4 13.48 3.17 -8.18
N LYS A 5 13.65 2.57 -9.37
CA LYS A 5 12.86 2.96 -10.56
C LYS A 5 11.38 2.62 -10.42
N LEU A 6 11.05 1.48 -9.79
CA LEU A 6 9.66 1.09 -9.52
C LEU A 6 9.03 1.95 -8.44
N ALA A 7 9.81 2.31 -7.41
CA ALA A 7 9.37 3.21 -6.35
C ALA A 7 9.06 4.63 -6.85
N THR A 8 9.74 5.09 -7.91
CA THR A 8 9.51 6.41 -8.53
C THR A 8 8.87 6.32 -9.91
N ASP A 9 8.14 5.24 -10.20
CA ASP A 9 7.51 5.06 -11.51
C ASP A 9 6.47 6.17 -11.74
N PRO A 10 6.36 6.74 -12.96
CA PRO A 10 5.39 7.79 -13.25
C PRO A 10 3.94 7.33 -13.01
N HIS A 11 3.65 6.03 -13.14
CA HIS A 11 2.30 5.52 -12.99
C HIS A 11 2.02 5.09 -11.53
N PRO A 12 1.05 5.71 -10.83
CA PRO A 12 0.82 5.46 -9.41
C PRO A 12 0.44 4.01 -9.09
N GLN A 13 -0.22 3.31 -10.02
CA GLN A 13 -0.53 1.88 -9.83
C GLN A 13 0.71 0.99 -9.81
N VAL A 14 1.79 1.37 -10.51
CA VAL A 14 3.05 0.63 -10.48
C VAL A 14 3.70 0.80 -9.11
N ARG A 15 3.72 2.05 -8.60
CA ARG A 15 4.23 2.35 -7.24
C ARG A 15 3.43 1.63 -6.15
N LEU A 16 2.11 1.60 -6.26
CA LEU A 16 1.23 0.87 -5.34
C LEU A 16 1.52 -0.64 -5.36
N ALA A 17 1.60 -1.24 -6.55
CA ALA A 17 1.90 -2.66 -6.68
C ALA A 17 3.30 -3.00 -6.13
N TRP A 18 4.27 -2.12 -6.37
CA TRP A 18 5.61 -2.23 -5.81
C TRP A 18 5.58 -2.16 -4.28
N LEU A 19 4.89 -1.18 -3.70
CA LEU A 19 4.76 -1.03 -2.25
C LEU A 19 4.15 -2.26 -1.59
N ARG A 20 3.08 -2.83 -2.18
CA ARG A 20 2.45 -4.06 -1.70
C ARG A 20 3.41 -5.24 -1.73
N CYS A 21 4.14 -5.42 -2.82
CA CYS A 21 5.16 -6.46 -2.94
C CYS A 21 6.25 -6.32 -1.86
N VAL A 22 6.74 -5.10 -1.63
CA VAL A 22 7.71 -4.82 -0.56
C VAL A 22 7.11 -5.10 0.82
N GLY A 23 5.85 -4.73 1.04
CA GLY A 23 5.11 -5.03 2.26
C GLY A 23 4.98 -6.53 2.53
N ASP A 24 4.61 -7.32 1.52
CA ASP A 24 4.55 -8.78 1.61
C ASP A 24 5.91 -9.37 2.01
N TRP A 25 7.01 -8.83 1.49
CA TRP A 25 8.36 -9.28 1.86
C TRP A 25 8.73 -8.93 3.29
N MET A 26 8.30 -7.78 3.79
CA MET A 26 8.54 -7.38 5.17
C MET A 26 7.60 -8.08 6.15
N LEU A 27 6.43 -8.56 5.75
CA LEU A 27 5.47 -9.18 6.67
C LEU A 27 5.46 -10.71 6.62
N ALA A 28 5.61 -11.31 5.44
CA ALA A 28 5.34 -12.72 5.22
C ALA A 28 6.58 -13.60 4.97
N LEU A 29 7.73 -13.02 4.59
CA LEU A 29 8.95 -13.81 4.40
C LEU A 29 9.57 -14.25 5.72
N ARG A 30 10.16 -15.45 5.72
CA ARG A 30 10.96 -15.95 6.84
C ARG A 30 12.22 -15.09 7.01
N GLU A 31 12.73 -15.02 8.24
CA GLU A 31 13.91 -14.21 8.60
C GLU A 31 13.77 -12.73 8.21
N ARG A 32 12.56 -12.16 8.36
CA ARG A 32 12.29 -10.79 7.90
C ARG A 32 13.23 -9.72 8.46
N VAL A 33 13.73 -9.92 9.67
CA VAL A 33 14.57 -8.96 10.40
C VAL A 33 15.87 -8.65 9.64
N ASP A 34 16.37 -9.59 8.85
CA ASP A 34 17.62 -9.43 8.10
C ASP A 34 17.49 -8.49 6.89
N HIS A 35 16.30 -8.42 6.28
CA HIS A 35 16.06 -7.65 5.06
C HIS A 35 15.11 -6.47 5.23
N GLU A 36 14.27 -6.45 6.27
CA GLU A 36 13.35 -5.35 6.56
C GLU A 36 14.04 -3.98 6.59
N PRO A 37 15.20 -3.77 7.25
CA PRO A 37 15.86 -2.46 7.26
C PRO A 37 16.30 -1.96 5.89
N ARG A 38 16.51 -2.88 4.93
CA ARG A 38 16.90 -2.54 3.54
C ARG A 38 15.69 -2.16 2.69
N LEU A 39 14.49 -2.60 3.09
CA LEU A 39 13.23 -2.35 2.40
C LEU A 39 12.47 -1.16 2.99
N MET A 40 12.68 -0.87 4.28
CA MET A 40 12.06 0.24 5.01
C MET A 40 12.11 1.60 4.28
N PRO A 41 13.22 1.98 3.61
CA PRO A 41 13.25 3.26 2.89
C PRO A 41 12.17 3.41 1.81
N TYR A 42 11.73 2.31 1.19
CA TYR A 42 10.66 2.36 0.18
C TYR A 42 9.29 2.62 0.80
N ALA A 43 9.00 2.00 1.96
CA ALA A 43 7.77 2.26 2.70
C ALA A 43 7.71 3.70 3.21
N LEU A 44 8.81 4.20 3.77
CA LEU A 44 8.90 5.58 4.24
C LEU A 44 8.80 6.60 3.10
N SER A 45 9.42 6.33 1.94
CA SER A 45 9.29 7.22 0.79
C SER A 45 7.85 7.31 0.26
N ALA A 46 7.07 6.23 0.40
CA ALA A 46 5.70 6.19 -0.07
C ALA A 46 4.72 7.00 0.80
N LEU A 47 5.11 7.40 2.02
CA LEU A 47 4.28 8.26 2.88
C LEU A 47 4.07 9.66 2.30
N ASP A 48 5.05 10.17 1.54
CA ASP A 48 5.01 11.48 0.89
C ASP A 48 4.67 11.36 -0.61
N ASP A 49 4.00 10.27 -1.00
CA ASP A 49 3.62 10.03 -2.39
C ASP A 49 2.51 11.00 -2.83
N GLU A 50 2.66 11.58 -4.03
CA GLU A 50 1.68 12.49 -4.64
C GLU A 50 0.29 11.86 -4.79
N ALA A 51 0.22 10.53 -4.96
CA ALA A 51 -1.02 9.79 -5.06
C ALA A 51 -1.52 9.39 -3.65
N PRO A 52 -2.67 9.91 -3.18
CA PRO A 52 -3.17 9.62 -1.82
C PRO A 52 -3.40 8.13 -1.55
N LEU A 53 -3.68 7.36 -2.60
CA LEU A 53 -3.83 5.90 -2.51
C LEU A 53 -2.53 5.21 -2.09
N VAL A 54 -1.39 5.66 -2.60
CA VAL A 54 -0.08 5.09 -2.27
C VAL A 54 0.34 5.50 -0.86
N ALA A 55 0.16 6.77 -0.51
CA ALA A 55 0.42 7.27 0.84
C ALA A 55 -0.46 6.58 1.90
N GLY A 56 -1.75 6.39 1.62
CA GLY A 56 -2.65 5.65 2.50
C GLY A 56 -2.24 4.18 2.69
N GLU A 57 -1.82 3.51 1.61
CA GLU A 57 -1.30 2.14 1.70
C GLU A 57 0.01 2.09 2.51
N ALA A 58 0.88 3.09 2.39
CA ALA A 58 2.13 3.17 3.16
C ALA A 58 1.87 3.32 4.67
N VAL A 59 0.88 4.14 5.05
CA VAL A 59 0.43 4.26 6.44
C VAL A 59 -0.08 2.91 6.95
N ALA A 60 -0.97 2.25 6.20
CA ALA A 60 -1.51 0.95 6.58
C ALA A 60 -0.43 -0.14 6.70
N LEU A 61 0.59 -0.10 5.85
CA LEU A 61 1.75 -1.00 5.94
C LEU A 61 2.57 -0.74 7.20
N LEU A 62 2.83 0.52 7.55
CA LEU A 62 3.56 0.86 8.78
C LEU A 62 2.80 0.46 10.04
N GLU A 63 1.47 0.58 10.06
CA GLU A 63 0.66 0.07 11.17
C GLU A 63 0.86 -1.45 11.34
N GLN A 64 0.81 -2.21 10.24
CA GLN A 64 1.04 -3.67 10.28
C GLN A 64 2.45 -4.04 10.72
N LEU A 65 3.47 -3.31 10.25
CA LEU A 65 4.86 -3.52 10.68
C LEU A 65 5.05 -3.20 12.15
N GLY A 66 4.43 -2.11 12.64
CA GLY A 66 4.43 -1.74 14.05
C GLY A 66 3.80 -2.83 14.91
N GLU A 67 2.61 -3.32 14.54
CA GLU A 67 1.98 -4.45 15.24
C GLU A 67 2.84 -5.72 15.25
N ALA A 68 3.52 -6.02 14.13
CA ALA A 68 4.41 -7.17 14.05
C ALA A 68 5.63 -7.00 14.97
N TYR A 69 6.21 -5.79 14.99
CA TYR A 69 7.33 -5.45 15.86
C TYR A 69 6.95 -5.56 17.34
N GLU A 70 5.81 -4.98 17.74
CA GLU A 70 5.30 -5.03 19.12
C GLU A 70 5.07 -6.47 19.59
N LYS A 71 4.51 -7.34 18.73
CA LYS A 71 4.29 -8.75 19.04
C LYS A 71 5.60 -9.50 19.32
N GLU A 72 6.67 -9.15 18.61
CA GLU A 72 7.97 -9.82 18.76
C GLU A 72 8.82 -9.26 19.89
N HIS A 73 8.73 -7.96 20.12
CA HIS A 73 9.55 -7.23 21.11
C HIS A 73 8.72 -6.82 22.32
N ALA A 74 7.66 -7.56 22.65
CA ALA A 74 6.68 -7.19 23.66
C ALA A 74 7.31 -6.82 25.03
N LYS A 75 8.41 -7.48 25.40
CA LYS A 75 9.15 -7.18 26.64
C LYS A 75 9.88 -5.85 26.55
N ASP A 76 10.61 -5.63 25.46
CA ASP A 76 11.42 -4.43 25.24
C ASP A 76 10.51 -3.20 25.06
N VAL A 77 9.41 -3.36 24.33
CA VAL A 77 8.41 -2.31 24.14
C VAL A 77 7.73 -1.95 25.45
N ALA A 78 7.38 -2.92 26.29
CA ALA A 78 6.78 -2.64 27.60
C ALA A 78 7.72 -1.84 28.51
N GLU A 79 9.02 -2.12 28.48
CA GLU A 79 10.01 -1.33 29.20
C GLU A 79 10.10 0.10 28.65
N VAL A 80 10.15 0.27 27.33
CA VAL A 80 10.22 1.61 26.70
C VAL A 80 8.96 2.43 27.00
N VAL A 81 7.78 1.84 26.89
CA VAL A 81 6.50 2.50 27.18
C VAL A 81 6.41 2.90 28.66
N TYR A 82 6.97 2.11 29.57
CA TYR A 82 6.96 2.43 31.00
C TYR A 82 7.73 3.72 31.35
N TYR A 83 8.77 4.05 30.58
CA TYR A 83 9.58 5.27 30.79
C TYR A 83 9.16 6.45 29.92
N LEU A 84 8.09 6.30 29.15
CA LEU A 84 7.59 7.37 28.29
C LEU A 84 6.91 8.44 29.19
N PRO A 85 7.20 9.74 28.99
CA PRO A 85 6.47 10.80 29.67
C PRO A 85 4.97 10.73 29.36
N GLU A 86 4.10 11.18 30.27
CA GLU A 86 2.63 11.12 30.09
C GLU A 86 2.19 11.83 28.78
N GLU A 87 2.92 12.86 28.37
CA GLU A 87 2.68 13.62 27.14
C GLU A 87 3.02 12.81 25.86
N ALA A 88 3.89 11.81 25.99
CA ALA A 88 4.34 10.96 24.90
C ALA A 88 3.48 9.70 24.72
N HIS A 89 2.51 9.45 25.60
CA HIS A 89 1.57 8.31 25.54
C HIS A 89 0.55 8.41 24.38
N GLY A 90 0.80 9.23 23.36
CA GLY A 90 0.00 9.27 22.12
C GLY A 90 -1.13 10.31 22.08
N VAL A 91 -1.17 11.27 23.01
CA VAL A 91 -2.29 12.23 23.11
C VAL A 91 -2.44 13.18 21.90
N GLY A 92 -1.44 13.25 21.01
CA GLY A 92 -1.49 14.07 19.78
C GLY A 92 -1.63 13.32 18.46
N TRP A 93 -1.23 12.04 18.39
CA TRP A 93 -1.20 11.29 17.13
C TRP A 93 -2.46 10.48 16.88
N GLY A 94 -3.19 10.05 17.92
CA GLY A 94 -4.44 9.30 17.75
C GLY A 94 -5.48 10.08 16.96
N GLN A 95 -5.64 11.39 17.21
CA GLN A 95 -6.58 12.24 16.48
C GLN A 95 -6.14 12.48 15.02
N VAL A 96 -4.84 12.57 14.76
CA VAL A 96 -4.27 12.74 13.41
C VAL A 96 -4.41 11.44 12.61
N LEU A 97 -4.18 10.29 13.25
CA LEU A 97 -4.38 8.96 12.65
C LEU A 97 -5.85 8.67 12.37
N GLU A 98 -6.75 8.99 13.29
CA GLU A 98 -8.20 8.89 13.09
C GLU A 98 -8.68 9.83 11.96
N ALA A 99 -8.17 11.06 11.91
CA ALA A 99 -8.44 11.99 10.81
C ALA A 99 -7.89 11.45 9.46
N GLY A 100 -6.70 10.84 9.46
CA GLY A 100 -6.11 10.18 8.31
C GLY A 100 -6.93 8.98 7.84
N LYS A 101 -7.38 8.12 8.75
CA LYS A 101 -8.27 6.98 8.46
C LYS A 101 -9.62 7.43 7.92
N ALA A 102 -10.20 8.50 8.47
CA ALA A 102 -11.44 9.10 7.96
C ALA A 102 -11.28 9.69 6.54
N ALA A 103 -10.13 10.32 6.25
CA ALA A 103 -9.81 10.85 4.92
C ALA A 103 -9.56 9.74 3.87
N ALA A 104 -8.91 8.64 4.28
CA ALA A 104 -8.72 7.47 3.43
C ALA A 104 -10.04 6.74 3.14
N SER A 105 -10.88 6.53 4.16
CA SER A 105 -12.21 5.88 4.04
C SER A 105 -13.19 6.67 3.15
N SER A 106 -13.17 8.00 3.25
CA SER A 106 -14.01 8.88 2.42
C SER A 106 -13.56 8.92 0.96
N SER A 107 -12.25 8.80 0.68
CA SER A 107 -11.72 8.68 -0.68
C SER A 107 -12.04 7.31 -1.32
N SER A 108 -12.07 6.22 -0.54
CA SER A 108 -12.47 4.89 -1.04
C SER A 108 -13.96 4.84 -1.43
N LYS A 109 -14.81 5.64 -0.79
CA LYS A 109 -16.27 5.67 -1.05
C LYS A 109 -16.65 6.38 -2.35
N ALA A 110 -15.79 7.27 -2.86
CA ALA A 110 -16.00 7.96 -4.14
C ALA A 110 -15.59 7.12 -5.36
N LEU A 111 -14.82 6.05 -5.16
CA LEU A 111 -14.33 5.14 -6.22
C LEU A 111 -14.94 3.73 -6.14
N ALA A 112 -16.10 3.58 -5.49
CA ALA A 112 -16.86 2.34 -5.53
C ALA A 112 -17.52 2.20 -6.92
N LEU A 113 -16.81 1.59 -7.87
CA LEU A 113 -17.43 1.00 -9.04
C LEU A 113 -18.50 -0.01 -8.57
N PRO A 114 -19.69 -0.05 -9.21
CA PRO A 114 -20.72 -1.02 -8.85
C PRO A 114 -20.16 -2.44 -8.97
N ALA A 115 -20.34 -3.23 -7.91
CA ALA A 115 -19.92 -4.62 -7.87
C ALA A 115 -20.48 -5.37 -9.10
N PRO A 116 -19.67 -6.16 -9.83
CA PRO A 116 -20.20 -7.02 -10.87
C PRO A 116 -21.12 -8.04 -10.20
N SER A 117 -22.42 -7.93 -10.49
CA SER A 117 -23.43 -8.90 -10.11
C SER A 117 -22.97 -10.30 -10.51
N ALA A 118 -23.01 -11.22 -9.56
CA ALA A 118 -22.70 -12.62 -9.75
C ALA A 118 -23.61 -13.24 -10.82
N ASP A 119 -23.09 -13.40 -12.03
CA ASP A 119 -23.54 -14.41 -12.98
C ASP A 119 -22.38 -14.81 -13.91
N LEU A 120 -21.50 -15.66 -13.39
CA LEU A 120 -20.41 -16.29 -14.13
C LEU A 120 -20.94 -17.57 -14.80
N SER A 121 -21.79 -17.44 -15.83
CA SER A 121 -22.21 -18.62 -16.63
C SER A 121 -22.25 -18.42 -18.15
N SER A 122 -22.04 -17.23 -18.73
CA SER A 122 -22.31 -17.06 -20.17
C SER A 122 -21.24 -16.39 -21.04
N SER A 123 -20.11 -15.90 -20.49
CA SER A 123 -19.17 -15.09 -21.30
C SER A 123 -17.74 -15.62 -21.36
N VAL A 124 -17.56 -16.91 -21.69
CA VAL A 124 -16.24 -17.48 -22.04
C VAL A 124 -15.89 -17.25 -23.53
N ARG A 125 -16.71 -16.53 -24.32
CA ARG A 125 -16.46 -16.32 -25.76
C ARG A 125 -16.05 -14.90 -26.18
N ALA A 126 -16.04 -13.92 -25.27
CA ALA A 126 -15.75 -12.53 -25.64
C ALA A 126 -14.26 -12.13 -25.58
N ALA A 127 -13.38 -12.97 -25.02
CA ALA A 127 -11.96 -12.65 -24.87
C ALA A 127 -11.16 -12.65 -26.19
N SER A 128 -11.74 -13.08 -27.31
CA SER A 128 -11.04 -13.11 -28.61
C SER A 128 -11.27 -11.88 -29.50
N PHE A 129 -12.12 -10.92 -29.10
CA PHE A 129 -12.44 -9.77 -29.98
C PHE A 129 -11.77 -8.45 -29.58
N VAL A 130 -11.31 -8.30 -28.33
CA VAL A 130 -10.76 -7.02 -27.86
C VAL A 130 -9.32 -6.78 -28.31
N TYR A 131 -8.56 -7.83 -28.62
CA TYR A 131 -7.16 -7.69 -29.07
C TYR A 131 -7.02 -7.41 -30.59
N ALA A 132 -8.06 -7.60 -31.39
CA ALA A 132 -8.02 -7.34 -32.84
C ALA A 132 -8.35 -5.87 -33.21
N GLY A 133 -9.06 -5.13 -32.35
CA GLY A 133 -9.45 -3.74 -32.61
C GLY A 133 -8.37 -2.71 -32.30
N ALA A 134 -7.50 -2.98 -31.32
CA ALA A 134 -6.45 -2.03 -30.90
C ALA A 134 -5.26 -1.96 -31.87
N LEU A 135 -5.08 -2.97 -32.74
CA LEU A 135 -3.94 -3.03 -33.66
C LEU A 135 -4.21 -2.39 -35.05
N LEU A 136 -5.46 -2.06 -35.37
CA LEU A 136 -5.85 -1.41 -36.64
C LEU A 136 -5.98 0.12 -36.54
N ALA A 137 -5.98 0.70 -35.34
CA ALA A 137 -6.10 2.14 -35.15
C ALA A 137 -4.76 2.92 -35.27
N GLN A 138 -3.61 2.22 -35.37
CA GLN A 138 -2.28 2.86 -35.48
C GLN A 138 -1.68 2.91 -36.90
N GLN A 139 -2.40 2.51 -37.96
CA GLN A 139 -1.92 2.61 -39.35
C GLN A 139 -2.71 3.57 -40.25
N GLY A 140 -3.41 4.56 -39.70
CA GLY A 140 -4.35 5.38 -40.47
C GLY A 140 -4.31 6.89 -40.25
N GLN A 141 -3.14 7.49 -40.05
CA GLN A 141 -2.98 8.95 -40.20
C GLN A 141 -1.89 9.25 -41.24
N ALA A 142 -2.35 9.41 -42.48
CA ALA A 142 -1.70 10.13 -43.57
C ALA A 142 -2.78 10.92 -44.31
#